data_AF-A0A1T4LWC2-F1
#
_entry.id   AF-A0A1T4LWC2-F1
#
_cell.length_a   1.000
_cell.length_b   1.000
_cell.length_c   1.000
_cell.angle_alpha   90.00
_cell.angle_beta   90.00
_cell.angle_gamma   90.00
#
_symmetry.space_group_name_H-M   'P 1'
#
loop_
_entity.id
_entity.type
_entity.pdbx_description
1 polymer ?
#
loop_
_entity_poly.entity_id
_entity_poly.type
_entity_poly.pdbx_seq_one_letter_code
_entity_poly.pdbx_strand_id
1 'polypeptide(L)'
;MPYLTIKDKGTRKLLNIDDEYIGFVYQSDINEYDLNDGTDIDITKVEDLHSLIFKRTYKKALSYLERSEYCASEIRFKLKMNDYSSVAIERVIESLYKSKFLDDKRYAEAFIRSYSSTKGRKLMETELLHKNISSDVINDAFDAFYEDEDYDEDEVIRSILDKKYKGADLSDIKTKTKVLSYFMRKGFSVDKVNNHLT
;
A
#
# COMPACT_ATOMS: atom_id res chain seq x y z
N MET A 1 34.49 -14.65 -7.59
CA MET A 1 34.18 -13.23 -7.77
C MET A 1 32.79 -13.18 -8.39
N PRO A 2 31.88 -12.33 -7.91
CA PRO A 2 30.57 -12.15 -8.55
C PRO A 2 30.72 -11.67 -9.99
N TYR A 3 29.83 -12.12 -10.88
CA TYR A 3 29.85 -11.78 -12.31
C TYR A 3 28.85 -10.68 -12.64
N LEU A 4 29.31 -9.59 -13.27
CA LEU A 4 28.50 -8.42 -13.60
C LEU A 4 27.92 -8.51 -15.01
N THR A 5 26.61 -8.26 -15.14
CA THR A 5 25.95 -8.06 -16.44
C THR A 5 25.11 -6.77 -16.44
N ILE A 6 25.27 -5.97 -17.49
CA ILE A 6 24.64 -4.67 -17.68
C ILE A 6 23.72 -4.71 -18.91
N LYS A 7 22.45 -4.30 -18.75
CA LYS A 7 21.50 -4.21 -19.87
C LYS A 7 20.94 -2.80 -20.03
N ASP A 8 20.88 -2.32 -21.27
CA ASP A 8 20.35 -0.99 -21.56
C ASP A 8 18.82 -0.93 -21.46
N LYS A 9 18.31 0.12 -20.78
CA LYS A 9 16.88 0.45 -20.72
C LYS A 9 16.68 1.97 -20.72
N GLY A 10 16.66 2.56 -21.91
CA GLY A 10 16.56 4.02 -22.07
C GLY A 10 17.77 4.72 -21.45
N THR A 11 17.53 5.65 -20.52
CA THR A 11 18.61 6.34 -19.78
C THR A 11 19.18 5.52 -18.62
N ARG A 12 18.57 4.38 -18.29
CA ARG A 12 18.96 3.50 -17.19
C ARG A 12 19.76 2.31 -17.72
N LYS A 13 20.68 1.83 -16.89
CA LYS A 13 21.46 0.61 -17.07
C LYS A 13 21.04 -0.38 -15.98
N LEU A 14 20.46 -1.52 -16.37
CA LEU A 14 20.02 -2.55 -15.43
C LEU A 14 21.20 -3.42 -15.04
N LEU A 15 21.52 -3.48 -13.75
CA LEU A 15 22.63 -4.28 -13.22
C LEU A 15 22.12 -5.62 -12.73
N ASN A 16 22.82 -6.67 -13.12
CA ASN A 16 22.66 -8.02 -12.60
C ASN A 16 24.01 -8.50 -12.06
N ILE A 17 23.97 -9.17 -10.91
CA ILE A 17 25.12 -9.86 -10.32
C ILE A 17 24.76 -11.33 -10.23
N ASP A 18 25.55 -12.20 -10.85
CA ASP A 18 25.28 -13.65 -10.89
C ASP A 18 23.83 -13.96 -11.37
N ASP A 19 23.41 -13.31 -12.45
CA ASP A 19 22.05 -13.35 -13.03
C ASP A 19 20.91 -12.81 -12.15
N GLU A 20 21.20 -12.27 -10.96
CA GLU A 20 20.21 -11.62 -10.09
C GLU A 20 20.13 -10.12 -10.36
N TYR A 21 18.92 -9.61 -10.65
CA TYR A 21 18.69 -8.17 -10.83
C TYR A 21 18.80 -7.41 -9.51
N ILE A 22 19.89 -6.66 -9.32
CA ILE A 22 20.14 -5.90 -8.09
C ILE A 22 19.60 -4.46 -8.13
N GLY A 23 19.34 -3.92 -9.32
CA GLY A 23 18.78 -2.58 -9.51
C GLY A 23 19.33 -1.88 -10.75
N PHE A 24 19.01 -0.60 -10.90
CA PHE A 24 19.48 0.19 -12.04
C PHE A 24 20.44 1.31 -11.63
N VAL A 25 21.31 1.65 -12.57
CA VAL A 25 22.28 2.74 -12.48
C VAL A 25 22.21 3.63 -13.73
N TYR A 26 22.94 4.75 -13.70
CA TYR A 26 23.09 5.65 -14.83
C TYR A 26 24.50 5.58 -15.41
N GLN A 27 24.70 6.16 -16.60
CA GLN A 27 26.03 6.19 -17.22
C GLN A 27 27.09 6.84 -16.33
N SER A 28 26.73 7.86 -15.54
CA SER A 28 27.62 8.47 -14.56
C SER A 28 28.11 7.46 -13.52
N ASP A 29 27.21 6.60 -13.04
CA ASP A 29 27.53 5.57 -12.05
C ASP A 29 28.45 4.50 -12.66
N ILE A 30 28.21 4.10 -13.92
CA ILE A 30 29.12 3.16 -14.64
C ILE A 30 30.55 3.69 -14.66
N ASN A 31 30.70 4.99 -14.96
CA ASN A 31 32.01 5.64 -15.05
C ASN A 31 32.63 5.83 -13.66
N GLU A 32 31.84 6.19 -12.65
CA GLU A 32 32.31 6.43 -11.28
C GLU A 32 32.83 5.15 -10.61
N TYR A 33 32.15 4.02 -10.82
CA TYR A 33 32.50 2.74 -10.20
C TYR A 33 33.37 1.85 -11.10
N ASP A 34 33.72 2.33 -12.30
CA ASP A 34 34.49 1.60 -13.32
C ASP A 34 33.88 0.20 -13.56
N LEU A 35 32.61 0.21 -13.97
CA LEU A 35 31.82 -1.01 -14.20
C LEU A 35 31.96 -1.47 -15.64
N ASN A 36 32.50 -2.67 -15.83
CA ASN A 36 32.69 -3.28 -17.14
C ASN A 36 31.71 -4.43 -17.31
N ASP A 37 30.89 -4.39 -18.37
CA ASP A 37 29.93 -5.44 -18.65
C ASP A 37 30.63 -6.76 -19.00
N GLY A 38 30.11 -7.87 -18.48
CA GLY A 38 30.65 -9.21 -18.73
C GLY A 38 31.98 -9.49 -18.03
N THR A 39 32.25 -8.85 -16.90
CA THR A 39 33.45 -9.07 -16.09
C THR A 39 33.12 -9.50 -14.66
N ASP A 40 34.07 -10.18 -14.03
CA ASP A 40 34.08 -10.34 -12.58
C ASP A 40 34.23 -8.97 -11.88
N ILE A 41 33.54 -8.81 -10.76
CA ILE A 41 33.59 -7.61 -9.92
C ILE A 41 34.00 -7.96 -8.50
N ASP A 42 34.73 -7.07 -7.83
CA ASP A 42 35.10 -7.23 -6.42
C ASP A 42 33.85 -7.16 -5.53
N ILE A 43 33.80 -8.00 -4.49
CA ILE A 43 32.75 -8.02 -3.48
C ILE A 43 32.55 -6.63 -2.85
N THR A 44 33.63 -5.90 -2.60
CA THR A 44 33.57 -4.54 -2.04
C THR A 44 32.81 -3.58 -2.96
N LYS A 45 33.05 -3.63 -4.28
CA LYS A 45 32.29 -2.86 -5.27
C LYS A 45 30.82 -3.29 -5.31
N VAL A 46 30.53 -4.59 -5.17
CA VAL A 46 29.13 -5.08 -5.12
C VAL A 46 28.39 -4.49 -3.92
N GLU A 47 29.02 -4.42 -2.75
CA GLU A 47 28.45 -3.80 -1.55
C GLU A 47 28.19 -2.29 -1.74
N ASP A 48 29.11 -1.60 -2.40
CA ASP A 48 28.94 -0.19 -2.75
C ASP A 48 27.77 0.04 -3.70
N LEU A 49 27.60 -0.81 -4.72
CA LEU A 49 26.48 -0.75 -5.65
C LEU A 49 25.14 -1.00 -4.94
N HIS A 50 25.07 -2.01 -4.06
CA HIS A 50 23.88 -2.21 -3.23
C HIS A 50 23.57 -0.99 -2.36
N SER A 51 24.59 -0.33 -1.83
CA SER A 51 24.44 0.88 -1.01
C SER A 51 23.96 2.08 -1.83
N LEU A 52 24.49 2.28 -3.04
CA LEU A 52 24.05 3.31 -3.99
C LEU A 52 22.58 3.10 -4.38
N ILE A 53 22.22 1.88 -4.79
CA ILE A 53 20.86 1.53 -5.19
C ILE A 53 19.91 1.71 -4.02
N PHE A 54 20.26 1.22 -2.83
CA PHE A 54 19.47 1.42 -1.62
C PHE A 54 19.20 2.91 -1.35
N LYS A 55 20.23 3.77 -1.34
CA LYS A 55 20.06 5.22 -1.10
C LYS A 55 19.09 5.84 -2.09
N ARG A 56 19.16 5.45 -3.37
CA ARG A 56 18.27 5.93 -4.44
C ARG A 56 16.83 5.45 -4.25
N THR A 57 16.63 4.16 -3.98
CA THR A 57 15.32 3.58 -3.67
C THR A 57 14.71 4.21 -2.43
N TYR A 58 15.48 4.39 -1.37
CA TYR A 58 15.06 4.99 -0.11
C TYR A 58 14.59 6.44 -0.31
N LYS A 59 15.39 7.25 -1.01
CA LYS A 59 15.02 8.63 -1.37
C LYS A 59 13.71 8.67 -2.17
N LYS A 60 13.52 7.72 -3.10
CA LYS A 60 12.27 7.65 -3.86
C LYS A 60 11.08 7.28 -2.97
N ALA A 61 11.25 6.33 -2.05
CA ALA A 61 10.20 5.95 -1.10
C ALA A 61 9.79 7.12 -0.20
N LEU A 62 10.76 7.86 0.34
CA LEU A 62 10.50 9.09 1.12
C LEU A 62 9.70 10.11 0.32
N SER A 63 10.01 10.33 -0.95
CA SER A 63 9.25 11.27 -1.80
C SER A 63 7.77 10.90 -1.98
N TYR A 64 7.40 9.62 -1.77
CA TYR A 64 5.99 9.23 -1.70
C TYR A 64 5.41 9.60 -0.34
N LEU A 65 6.08 9.21 0.75
CA LEU A 65 5.64 9.43 2.13
C LEU A 65 5.52 10.92 2.49
N GLU A 66 6.31 11.80 1.88
CA GLU A 66 6.17 13.26 2.02
C GLU A 66 4.84 13.80 1.49
N ARG A 67 4.18 13.09 0.56
CA ARG A 67 2.96 13.56 -0.11
C ARG A 67 1.69 12.99 0.49
N SER A 68 1.78 11.81 1.09
CA SER A 68 0.63 11.08 1.64
C SER A 68 1.12 9.96 2.54
N GLU A 69 0.28 9.56 3.49
CA GLU A 69 0.46 8.32 4.24
C GLU A 69 0.37 7.12 3.27
N TYR A 70 1.24 6.12 3.45
CA TYR A 70 1.26 4.88 2.69
C TYR A 70 1.58 3.70 3.60
N CYS A 71 1.02 2.53 3.28
CA CYS A 71 1.44 1.27 3.86
C CYS A 71 2.58 0.63 3.03
N ALA A 72 3.24 -0.38 3.59
CA ALA A 72 4.36 -1.02 2.92
C ALA A 72 3.99 -1.64 1.56
N SER A 73 2.81 -2.24 1.41
CA SER A 73 2.37 -2.81 0.13
C SER A 73 2.23 -1.77 -0.98
N GLU A 74 1.78 -0.55 -0.65
CA GLU A 74 1.69 0.56 -1.60
C GLU A 74 3.06 1.08 -2.01
N ILE A 75 3.99 1.21 -1.05
CA ILE A 75 5.37 1.61 -1.34
C ILE A 75 6.05 0.57 -2.22
N ARG A 76 5.93 -0.72 -1.90
CA ARG A 76 6.44 -1.84 -2.73
C ARG A 76 5.91 -1.75 -4.16
N PHE A 77 4.60 -1.60 -4.32
CA PHE A 77 3.97 -1.49 -5.62
C PHE A 77 4.53 -0.31 -6.43
N LYS A 78 4.58 0.89 -5.82
CA LYS A 78 5.08 2.09 -6.49
C LYS A 78 6.56 1.98 -6.87
N LEU A 79 7.41 1.43 -6.01
CA LEU A 79 8.82 1.22 -6.30
C LEU A 79 9.02 0.18 -7.42
N LYS A 80 8.26 -0.93 -7.39
CA LYS A 80 8.30 -1.95 -8.44
C LYS A 80 7.88 -1.39 -9.80
N MET A 81 6.85 -0.56 -9.85
CA MET A 81 6.44 0.17 -11.06
C MET A 81 7.52 1.14 -11.59
N ASN A 82 8.53 1.46 -10.78
CA ASN A 82 9.66 2.31 -11.16
C ASN A 82 10.95 1.52 -11.41
N ASP A 83 10.86 0.19 -11.62
CA ASP A 83 11.96 -0.75 -11.87
C ASP A 83 12.95 -0.94 -10.72
N TYR A 84 12.62 -0.58 -9.49
CA TYR A 84 13.49 -0.94 -8.36
C TYR A 84 13.44 -2.46 -8.12
N SER A 85 14.59 -3.04 -7.79
CA SER A 85 14.72 -4.48 -7.52
C SER A 85 14.02 -4.87 -6.22
N SER A 86 13.54 -6.11 -6.13
CA SER A 86 12.91 -6.63 -4.91
C SER A 86 13.85 -6.55 -3.70
N VAL A 87 15.15 -6.84 -3.90
CA VAL A 87 16.17 -6.76 -2.84
C VAL A 87 16.29 -5.34 -2.28
N ALA A 88 16.38 -4.33 -3.15
CA ALA A 88 16.45 -2.95 -2.71
C ALA A 88 15.14 -2.48 -2.05
N ILE A 89 13.99 -2.91 -2.58
CA ILE A 89 12.68 -2.60 -2.04
C ILE A 89 12.53 -3.13 -0.61
N GLU A 90 12.79 -4.41 -0.36
CA GLU A 90 12.60 -4.99 0.98
C GLU A 90 13.55 -4.37 2.01
N ARG A 91 14.81 -4.11 1.63
CA ARG A 91 15.76 -3.40 2.48
C ARG A 91 15.27 -1.98 2.85
N VAL A 92 14.65 -1.28 1.90
CA VAL A 92 14.03 0.03 2.13
C VAL A 92 12.82 -0.07 3.04
N ILE A 93 11.92 -1.04 2.81
CA ILE A 93 10.75 -1.24 3.66
C ILE A 93 11.16 -1.50 5.11
N GLU A 94 12.14 -2.37 5.34
CA GLU A 94 12.68 -2.63 6.68
C GLU A 94 13.22 -1.35 7.33
N SER A 95 13.96 -0.54 6.57
CA SER A 95 14.53 0.73 7.05
C SER A 95 13.47 1.77 7.39
N LEU A 96 12.38 1.81 6.63
CA LEU A 96 11.25 2.72 6.86
C LEU A 96 10.46 2.33 8.11
N TYR A 97 10.26 1.03 8.38
CA TYR A 97 9.67 0.57 9.65
C TYR A 97 10.58 0.90 10.84
N LYS A 98 11.89 0.60 10.75
CA LYS A 98 12.87 0.94 11.81
C LYS A 98 12.87 2.44 12.14
N SER A 99 12.66 3.27 11.14
CA SER A 99 12.63 4.73 11.28
C SER A 99 11.23 5.29 11.57
N LYS A 100 10.21 4.43 11.77
CA LYS A 100 8.80 4.79 12.01
C LYS A 100 8.14 5.66 10.93
N PHE A 101 8.72 5.66 9.73
CA PHE A 101 8.10 6.25 8.55
C PHE A 101 6.93 5.42 8.07
N LEU A 102 7.02 4.10 8.18
CA LEU A 102 5.90 3.18 8.03
C LEU A 102 5.43 2.73 9.41
N ASP A 103 4.13 2.74 9.60
CA ASP A 103 3.45 2.30 10.83
C ASP A 103 2.06 1.78 10.43
N ASP A 104 1.88 0.46 10.54
CA ASP A 104 0.65 -0.20 10.08
C ASP A 104 -0.56 0.18 10.94
N LYS A 105 -0.36 0.43 12.24
CA LYS A 105 -1.42 0.86 13.15
C LYS A 105 -1.88 2.27 12.80
N ARG A 106 -0.92 3.20 12.67
CA ARG A 106 -1.19 4.58 12.25
C ARG A 106 -1.91 4.62 10.89
N TYR A 107 -1.47 3.79 9.94
CA TYR A 107 -2.11 3.69 8.64
C TYR A 107 -3.55 3.16 8.75
N ALA A 108 -3.77 2.07 9.51
CA ALA A 108 -5.09 1.46 9.67
C ALA A 108 -6.10 2.41 10.30
N GLU A 109 -5.71 3.13 11.36
CA GLU A 109 -6.55 4.14 12.02
C GLU A 109 -6.93 5.27 11.05
N ALA A 110 -5.95 5.82 10.32
CA ALA A 110 -6.20 6.86 9.33
C ALA A 110 -7.11 6.38 8.19
N PHE A 111 -6.92 5.12 7.76
CA PHE A 111 -7.73 4.48 6.73
C PHE A 111 -9.19 4.32 7.18
N ILE A 112 -9.42 3.76 8.37
CA ILE A 112 -10.76 3.56 8.94
C ILE A 112 -11.47 4.91 9.04
N ARG A 113 -10.81 5.92 9.62
CA ARG A 113 -11.35 7.28 9.74
C ARG A 113 -11.74 7.90 8.41
N SER A 114 -10.92 7.68 7.39
CA SER A 114 -11.17 8.24 6.05
C SER A 114 -12.35 7.58 5.32
N TYR A 115 -12.68 6.32 5.64
CA TYR A 115 -13.64 5.53 4.88
C TYR A 115 -14.89 5.11 5.65
N SER A 116 -14.92 5.24 6.98
CA SER A 116 -16.02 4.82 7.87
C SER A 116 -17.37 5.44 7.51
N SER A 117 -17.37 6.63 6.88
CA SER A 117 -18.58 7.32 6.39
C SER A 117 -19.16 6.76 5.09
N THR A 118 -18.45 5.83 4.42
CA THR A 118 -18.85 5.29 3.10
C THR A 118 -18.67 3.78 2.94
N LYS A 119 -17.95 3.14 3.86
CA LYS A 119 -17.66 1.71 3.88
C LYS A 119 -17.96 1.17 5.29
N GLY A 120 -18.52 -0.03 5.36
CA GLY A 120 -18.68 -0.77 6.59
C GLY A 120 -17.40 -1.53 6.96
N ARG A 121 -17.30 -1.92 8.23
CA ARG A 121 -16.14 -2.59 8.83
C ARG A 121 -15.61 -3.75 7.98
N LYS A 122 -16.47 -4.66 7.53
CA LYS A 122 -16.07 -5.87 6.78
C LYS A 122 -15.31 -5.57 5.49
N LEU A 123 -15.70 -4.53 4.77
CA LEU A 123 -15.01 -4.14 3.53
C LEU A 123 -13.64 -3.52 3.86
N MET A 124 -13.59 -2.64 4.86
CA MET A 124 -12.34 -2.00 5.28
C MET A 124 -11.34 -3.03 5.82
N GLU A 125 -11.79 -4.01 6.63
CA GLU A 125 -10.96 -5.14 7.08
C GLU A 125 -10.37 -5.91 5.89
N THR A 126 -11.21 -6.25 4.90
CA THR A 126 -10.75 -6.97 3.70
C THR A 126 -9.71 -6.16 2.92
N GLU A 127 -9.92 -4.86 2.76
CA GLU A 127 -8.97 -3.98 2.06
C GLU A 127 -7.64 -3.83 2.83
N LEU A 128 -7.67 -3.74 4.16
CA LEU A 128 -6.48 -3.68 5.00
C LEU A 128 -5.72 -5.01 5.02
N LEU A 129 -6.42 -6.15 5.05
CA LEU A 129 -5.79 -7.47 4.93
C LEU A 129 -5.09 -7.65 3.58
N HIS A 130 -5.72 -7.22 2.48
CA HIS A 130 -5.08 -7.23 1.16
C HIS A 130 -3.85 -6.31 1.08
N LYS A 131 -3.73 -5.33 1.98
CA LYS A 131 -2.54 -4.49 2.13
C LYS A 131 -1.45 -5.13 3.00
N ASN A 132 -1.65 -6.37 3.47
CA ASN A 132 -0.81 -7.13 4.40
C ASN A 132 -0.73 -6.51 5.80
N ILE A 133 -1.78 -5.82 6.25
CA ILE A 133 -1.90 -5.40 7.65
C ILE A 133 -2.52 -6.56 8.43
N SER A 134 -1.94 -6.89 9.59
CA SER A 134 -2.37 -8.04 10.39
C SER A 134 -3.77 -7.81 11.00
N SER A 135 -4.51 -8.90 11.18
CA SER A 135 -5.84 -8.86 11.81
C SER A 135 -5.82 -8.21 13.19
N ASP A 136 -4.76 -8.44 13.98
CA ASP A 136 -4.61 -7.86 15.31
C ASP A 136 -4.51 -6.32 15.24
N VAL A 137 -3.66 -5.79 14.35
CA VAL A 137 -3.54 -4.34 14.13
C VAL A 137 -4.84 -3.73 13.62
N ILE A 138 -5.56 -4.45 12.76
CA ILE A 138 -6.86 -3.99 12.24
C ILE A 138 -7.89 -3.92 13.37
N ASN A 139 -7.97 -4.95 14.22
CA ASN A 139 -8.90 -4.96 15.36
C ASN A 139 -8.58 -3.83 16.34
N ASP A 140 -7.31 -3.69 16.73
CA ASP A 140 -6.86 -2.60 17.61
C ASP A 140 -7.22 -1.21 17.05
N ALA A 141 -7.07 -1.02 15.74
CA ALA A 141 -7.41 0.24 15.07
C ALA A 141 -8.93 0.51 15.04
N PHE A 142 -9.75 -0.53 14.90
CA PHE A 142 -11.21 -0.40 15.03
C PHE A 142 -11.63 -0.09 16.46
N ASP A 143 -11.06 -0.78 17.44
CA ASP A 143 -11.36 -0.57 18.85
C ASP A 143 -11.02 0.87 19.25
N ALA A 144 -9.83 1.36 18.88
CA ALA A 144 -9.45 2.76 19.07
C ALA A 144 -10.40 3.75 18.36
N PHE A 145 -10.80 3.44 17.12
CA PHE A 145 -11.74 4.28 16.38
C PHE A 145 -13.12 4.37 17.06
N TYR A 146 -13.64 3.27 17.60
CA TYR A 146 -14.93 3.26 18.31
C TYR A 146 -14.87 3.89 19.70
N GLU A 147 -13.70 3.90 20.35
CA GLU A 147 -13.50 4.58 21.63
C GLU A 147 -13.36 6.10 21.46
N ASP A 148 -12.64 6.55 20.44
CA ASP A 148 -12.29 7.97 20.25
C ASP A 148 -13.33 8.77 19.45
N GLU A 149 -14.11 8.12 18.57
CA GLU A 149 -15.12 8.79 17.75
C GLU A 149 -16.55 8.48 18.20
N ASP A 150 -17.42 9.49 18.12
CA ASP A 150 -18.88 9.32 18.22
C ASP A 150 -19.42 8.73 16.91
N TYR A 151 -18.92 7.54 16.56
CA TYR A 151 -19.27 6.85 15.33
C TYR A 151 -20.58 6.10 15.50
N ASP A 152 -21.62 6.58 14.81
CA ASP A 152 -22.88 5.84 14.65
C ASP A 152 -23.01 5.26 13.23
N GLU A 153 -22.87 3.94 13.12
CA GLU A 153 -23.07 3.22 11.86
C GLU A 153 -24.50 3.40 11.31
N ASP A 154 -25.51 3.56 12.18
CA ASP A 154 -26.89 3.77 11.77
C ASP A 154 -27.07 5.13 11.10
N GLU A 155 -26.41 6.19 11.58
CA GLU A 155 -26.39 7.48 10.91
C GLU A 155 -25.71 7.43 9.55
N VAL A 156 -24.61 6.67 9.43
CA VAL A 156 -23.93 6.45 8.16
C VAL A 156 -24.86 5.77 7.15
N ILE A 157 -25.58 4.72 7.58
CA ILE A 157 -26.54 4.01 6.73
C ILE A 157 -27.66 4.97 6.27
N ARG A 158 -28.27 5.74 7.18
CA ARG A 158 -29.30 6.73 6.86
C ARG A 158 -28.80 7.78 5.86
N SER A 159 -27.63 8.35 6.10
CA SER A 159 -27.00 9.34 5.22
C SER A 159 -26.78 8.80 3.80
N ILE A 160 -26.38 7.54 3.67
CA ILE A 160 -26.20 6.90 2.37
C ILE A 160 -27.55 6.64 1.69
N LEU A 161 -28.57 6.18 2.43
CA LEU A 161 -29.93 6.00 1.92
C LEU A 161 -30.50 7.33 1.39
N ASP A 162 -30.42 8.39 2.18
CA ASP A 162 -30.93 9.73 1.82
C ASP A 162 -30.23 10.33 0.61
N LYS A 163 -28.92 10.10 0.47
CA LYS A 163 -28.16 10.63 -0.68
C LYS A 163 -28.38 9.83 -1.96
N LYS A 164 -28.48 8.51 -1.87
CA LYS A 164 -28.43 7.61 -3.03
C LYS A 164 -29.79 7.05 -3.44
N TYR A 165 -30.68 6.84 -2.49
CA TYR A 165 -31.99 6.21 -2.68
C TYR A 165 -33.13 7.17 -2.32
N LYS A 166 -32.87 8.47 -2.41
CA LYS A 166 -33.89 9.51 -2.17
C LYS A 166 -35.13 9.27 -3.04
N GLY A 167 -36.29 9.17 -2.38
CA GLY A 167 -37.56 8.95 -3.06
C GLY A 167 -37.77 7.55 -3.63
N ALA A 168 -36.89 6.59 -3.33
CA ALA A 168 -37.13 5.18 -3.64
C ALA A 168 -38.17 4.59 -2.67
N ASP A 169 -39.05 3.73 -3.19
CA ASP A 169 -39.96 2.95 -2.35
C ASP A 169 -39.21 1.78 -1.70
N LEU A 170 -38.81 1.95 -0.44
CA LEU A 170 -38.05 0.94 0.30
C LEU A 170 -38.90 -0.26 0.73
N SER A 171 -40.23 -0.19 0.58
CA SER A 171 -41.15 -1.31 0.82
C SER A 171 -41.23 -2.28 -0.37
N ASP A 172 -40.91 -1.81 -1.58
CA ASP A 172 -40.85 -2.67 -2.77
C ASP A 172 -39.68 -3.66 -2.67
N ILE A 173 -39.99 -4.96 -2.85
CA ILE A 173 -39.03 -6.06 -2.73
C ILE A 173 -37.85 -5.89 -3.68
N LYS A 174 -38.08 -5.41 -4.92
CA LYS A 174 -37.00 -5.21 -5.90
C LYS A 174 -36.06 -4.09 -5.45
N THR A 175 -36.61 -2.99 -4.94
CA THR A 175 -35.85 -1.86 -4.42
C THR A 175 -35.07 -2.25 -3.17
N LYS A 176 -35.71 -2.92 -2.21
CA LYS A 176 -35.07 -3.46 -1.00
C LYS A 176 -33.88 -4.36 -1.35
N THR A 177 -34.05 -5.28 -2.30
CA THR A 177 -32.97 -6.18 -2.76
C THR A 177 -31.79 -5.40 -3.36
N LYS A 178 -32.05 -4.34 -4.14
CA LYS A 178 -31.00 -3.49 -4.73
C LYS A 178 -30.23 -2.71 -3.66
N VAL A 179 -30.93 -2.19 -2.66
CA VAL A 179 -30.34 -1.47 -1.53
C VAL A 179 -29.45 -2.40 -0.71
N LEU A 180 -29.99 -3.56 -0.28
CA LEU A 180 -29.22 -4.56 0.47
C LEU A 180 -27.96 -5.00 -0.29
N SER A 181 -28.10 -5.32 -1.59
CA SER A 181 -26.96 -5.70 -2.42
C SER A 181 -25.87 -4.63 -2.48
N TYR A 182 -26.25 -3.35 -2.49
CA TYR A 182 -25.29 -2.25 -2.47
C TYR A 182 -24.56 -2.16 -1.13
N PHE A 183 -25.29 -2.17 -0.01
CA PHE A 183 -24.69 -2.09 1.32
C PHE A 183 -23.82 -3.31 1.67
N MET A 184 -24.21 -4.50 1.24
CA MET A 184 -23.38 -5.71 1.36
C MET A 184 -22.04 -5.57 0.64
N ARG A 185 -22.04 -5.05 -0.60
CA ARG A 185 -20.78 -4.77 -1.33
C ARG A 185 -19.97 -3.65 -0.68
N LYS A 186 -20.60 -2.81 0.12
CA LYS A 186 -19.94 -1.78 0.92
C LYS A 186 -19.49 -2.28 2.30
N GLY A 187 -19.75 -3.53 2.65
CA GLY A 187 -19.27 -4.14 3.90
C GLY A 187 -20.12 -3.86 5.13
N PHE A 188 -21.34 -3.34 4.96
CA PHE A 188 -22.28 -3.14 6.07
C PHE A 188 -23.03 -4.43 6.41
N SER A 189 -23.41 -4.58 7.68
CA SER A 189 -24.22 -5.69 8.14
C SER A 189 -25.62 -5.67 7.51
N VAL A 190 -26.07 -6.83 6.99
CA VAL A 190 -27.41 -6.98 6.40
C VAL A 190 -28.49 -6.69 7.43
N ASP A 191 -28.31 -7.16 8.67
CA ASP A 191 -29.31 -7.01 9.74
C ASP A 191 -29.47 -5.54 10.12
N LYS A 192 -28.35 -4.81 10.26
CA LYS A 192 -28.40 -3.36 10.52
C LYS A 192 -29.09 -2.62 9.40
N VAL A 193 -28.73 -2.89 8.14
CA VAL A 193 -29.34 -2.21 6.99
C VAL A 193 -30.84 -2.50 6.93
N ASN A 194 -31.27 -3.75 7.19
CA ASN A 194 -32.68 -4.12 7.19
C ASN A 194 -33.53 -3.30 8.18
N ASN A 195 -32.98 -2.91 9.33
CA ASN A 195 -33.69 -2.08 10.32
C ASN A 195 -34.10 -0.71 9.75
N HIS A 196 -33.39 -0.21 8.74
CA HIS A 196 -33.68 1.06 8.06
C HIS A 196 -34.55 0.91 6.81
N LEU A 197 -34.97 -0.32 6.46
CA LEU A 197 -35.78 -0.64 5.28
C LEU A 197 -37.16 -1.20 5.68
N THR A 198 -37.67 -0.76 6.83
CA THR A 198 -38.95 -1.18 7.40
C THR A 198 -39.94 -0.03 7.36
#